data_AF-A0A7K2P0B3-F1
#
_entry.id   AF-A0A7K2P0B3-F1
#
_cell.length_a   1.000
_cell.length_b   1.000
_cell.length_c   1.000
_cell.angle_alpha   90.00
_cell.angle_beta   90.00
_cell.angle_gamma   90.00
#
_symmetry.space_group_name_H-M   'P 1'
#
loop_
_entity.id
_entity.type
_entity.pdbx_description
1 polymer ?
#
loop_
_entity_poly.entity_id
_entity_poly.type
_entity_poly.pdbx_seq_one_letter_code
_entity_poly.pdbx_strand_id
1 'polypeptide(L)'
;MPDHAGGTPRWVPPAVRATTTCEGDRHVHRHRRCPRHAGALLTGVLAHVSQRAERQAAESAARRAEGLAAVTELVTALADHRRAMWVREDLRLRGEDWTEVRADSHATWSAVPAPLLWVSLVLPFLAHPAQDVNRAVYGPREARAGHGVLAEAQERAIQRADVLVEVAGAALDAERTCL
;
A
#
# COMPACT_ATOMS: atom_id res chain seq x y z
N MET A 1 -46.87 -10.10 -1.09
CA MET A 1 -47.69 -9.01 -1.69
C MET A 1 -47.56 -7.81 -0.78
N PRO A 2 -47.20 -6.61 -1.26
CA PRO A 2 -46.99 -6.14 -2.65
C PRO A 2 -45.55 -6.44 -3.12
N ASP A 3 -45.12 -6.63 -4.37
CA ASP A 3 -45.44 -6.14 -5.73
C ASP A 3 -45.10 -4.67 -6.02
N HIS A 4 -43.94 -4.47 -6.64
CA HIS A 4 -43.73 -3.72 -7.90
C HIS A 4 -42.26 -3.27 -8.07
N ALA A 5 -41.59 -4.01 -8.95
CA ALA A 5 -40.71 -3.55 -10.03
C ALA A 5 -40.21 -2.08 -10.00
N GLY A 6 -38.92 -1.91 -9.69
CA GLY A 6 -38.16 -0.68 -9.98
C GLY A 6 -37.11 -0.95 -11.06
N GLY A 7 -37.45 -0.64 -12.32
CA GLY A 7 -36.64 -0.91 -13.50
C GLY A 7 -35.30 -0.17 -13.53
N THR A 8 -34.29 -0.82 -14.12
CA THR A 8 -33.00 -0.23 -14.41
C THR A 8 -33.13 0.80 -15.54
N PRO A 9 -32.40 1.94 -15.48
CA PRO A 9 -32.45 2.95 -16.53
C PRO A 9 -31.76 2.41 -17.80
N ARG A 10 -32.58 2.22 -18.85
CA ARG A 10 -32.14 1.91 -20.21
C ARG A 10 -31.47 3.15 -20.80
N TRP A 11 -30.15 3.09 -20.97
CA TRP A 11 -29.37 4.11 -21.66
C TRP A 11 -29.85 4.27 -23.11
N VAL A 12 -30.23 5.49 -23.49
CA VAL A 12 -30.64 5.88 -24.85
C VAL A 12 -29.53 6.75 -25.44
N PRO A 13 -28.92 6.37 -26.57
CA PRO A 13 -27.95 7.23 -27.23
C PRO A 13 -28.63 8.45 -27.86
N PRO A 14 -27.99 9.64 -27.87
CA PRO A 14 -28.54 10.80 -28.54
C PRO A 14 -28.59 10.57 -30.07
N ALA A 15 -29.77 10.81 -30.65
CA ALA A 15 -29.96 10.85 -32.08
C ALA A 15 -29.20 12.06 -32.66
N VAL A 16 -28.06 11.78 -33.30
CA VAL A 16 -27.32 12.77 -34.10
C VAL A 16 -28.09 12.98 -35.40
N ARG A 17 -28.97 14.00 -35.41
CA ARG A 17 -29.55 14.54 -36.65
C ARG A 17 -28.60 15.59 -37.21
N ALA A 18 -27.74 15.18 -38.14
CA ALA A 18 -27.04 16.10 -39.02
C ALA A 18 -27.86 16.27 -40.30
N THR A 19 -28.66 17.33 -40.36
CA THR A 19 -29.22 17.84 -41.61
C THR A 19 -28.13 18.62 -42.34
N THR A 20 -27.63 18.07 -43.45
CA THR A 20 -26.87 18.84 -44.44
C THR A 20 -27.59 18.77 -45.77
N THR A 21 -28.45 19.74 -46.01
CA THR A 21 -28.83 20.20 -47.35
C THR A 21 -27.87 21.33 -47.71
N CYS A 22 -27.02 21.11 -48.71
CA CYS A 22 -26.33 22.20 -49.41
C CYS A 22 -26.51 21.99 -50.92
N GLU A 23 -27.46 22.78 -51.41
CA GLU A 23 -27.69 23.21 -52.79
C GLU A 23 -26.43 23.83 -53.40
N GLY A 24 -26.19 23.53 -54.68
CA GLY A 24 -25.78 24.51 -55.69
C GLY A 24 -24.47 25.30 -55.54
N ASP A 25 -23.50 24.90 -56.37
CA ASP A 25 -22.99 25.72 -57.48
C ASP A 25 -21.51 26.19 -57.45
N ARG A 26 -20.81 25.68 -58.49
CA ARG A 26 -19.68 26.20 -59.29
C ARG A 26 -18.36 26.74 -58.68
N HIS A 27 -17.29 26.17 -59.27
CA HIS A 27 -15.93 26.68 -59.49
C HIS A 27 -15.02 26.98 -58.28
N VAL A 28 -13.99 26.15 -58.10
CA VAL A 28 -12.58 26.44 -58.42
C VAL A 28 -11.74 25.26 -57.91
N HIS A 29 -11.05 24.59 -58.84
CA HIS A 29 -10.00 23.63 -58.51
C HIS A 29 -8.87 24.34 -57.75
N ARG A 30 -8.87 24.20 -56.42
CA ARG A 30 -7.63 24.22 -55.63
C ARG A 30 -7.55 22.91 -54.88
N HIS A 31 -6.62 22.07 -55.32
CA HIS A 31 -6.15 20.90 -54.60
C HIS A 31 -5.63 21.33 -53.21
N ARG A 32 -6.53 21.43 -52.23
CA ARG A 32 -6.17 21.47 -50.81
C ARG A 32 -5.75 20.06 -50.44
N ARG A 33 -4.45 19.79 -50.49
CA ARG A 33 -3.83 18.57 -49.95
C ARG A 33 -4.31 18.41 -48.51
N CYS A 34 -5.07 17.35 -48.23
CA CYS A 34 -5.55 17.00 -46.91
C CYS A 34 -4.40 16.55 -46.00
N PRO A 35 -4.08 17.25 -44.89
CA PRO A 35 -3.21 16.74 -43.84
C PRO A 35 -4.01 16.13 -42.67
N ARG A 36 -5.35 16.08 -42.74
CA ARG A 36 -6.23 15.77 -41.60
C ARG A 36 -6.05 14.35 -41.03
N HIS A 37 -5.72 13.38 -41.87
CA HIS A 37 -5.53 11.99 -41.40
C HIS A 37 -4.17 11.78 -40.71
N ALA A 38 -3.13 12.49 -41.15
CA ALA A 38 -1.81 12.41 -40.51
C ALA A 38 -1.81 13.04 -39.10
N GLY A 39 -2.51 14.17 -38.94
CA GLY A 39 -2.69 14.81 -37.63
C GLY A 39 -3.47 13.94 -36.65
N ALA A 40 -4.58 13.33 -37.08
CA ALA A 40 -5.39 12.47 -36.23
C ALA A 40 -4.64 11.19 -35.77
N LEU A 41 -3.84 10.59 -36.66
CA LEU A 41 -3.03 9.42 -36.32
C LEU A 41 -1.91 9.78 -35.33
N LEU A 42 -1.21 10.90 -35.53
CA LEU A 42 -0.19 11.38 -34.61
C LEU A 42 -0.77 11.68 -33.22
N THR A 43 -1.92 12.36 -33.17
CA THR A 43 -2.63 12.63 -31.90
C THR A 43 -3.10 11.34 -31.23
N GLY A 44 -3.60 10.37 -32.00
CA GLY A 44 -4.00 9.05 -31.46
C GLY A 44 -2.83 8.27 -30.86
N VAL A 45 -1.67 8.25 -31.53
CA VAL A 45 -0.46 7.61 -31.02
C VAL A 45 0.05 8.33 -29.76
N LEU A 46 0.07 9.66 -29.75
CA LEU A 46 0.49 10.44 -28.58
C LEU A 46 -0.45 10.19 -27.39
N ALA A 47 -1.76 10.21 -27.60
CA ALA A 47 -2.75 9.94 -26.55
C ALA A 47 -2.64 8.50 -26.01
N HIS A 48 -2.33 7.53 -26.88
CA HIS A 48 -2.12 6.15 -26.45
C HIS A 48 -0.85 5.99 -25.61
N VAL A 49 0.24 6.64 -26.01
CA VAL A 49 1.50 6.65 -25.24
C VAL A 49 1.30 7.37 -23.90
N SER A 50 0.62 8.51 -23.87
CA SER A 50 0.34 9.24 -22.64
C SER A 50 -0.53 8.43 -21.68
N GLN A 51 -1.60 7.81 -22.18
CA GLN A 51 -2.46 6.93 -21.37
C GLN A 51 -1.68 5.74 -20.80
N ARG A 52 -0.74 5.17 -21.55
CA ARG A 52 0.12 4.10 -21.03
C ARG A 52 1.06 4.59 -19.94
N ALA A 53 1.69 5.75 -20.13
CA ALA A 53 2.55 6.36 -19.13
C ALA A 53 1.77 6.68 -17.84
N GLU A 54 0.56 7.24 -17.96
CA GLU A 54 -0.33 7.53 -16.82
C GLU A 54 -0.74 6.26 -16.06
N ARG A 55 -1.10 5.19 -16.77
CA ARG A 55 -1.45 3.90 -16.13
C ARG A 55 -0.26 3.32 -15.37
N GLN A 56 0.93 3.34 -15.97
CA GLN A 56 2.15 2.85 -15.31
C GLN A 56 2.51 3.67 -14.07
N ALA A 57 2.38 5.00 -14.14
CA ALA A 57 2.59 5.88 -12.99
C ALA A 57 1.55 5.65 -11.88
N ALA A 58 0.29 5.41 -12.23
CA ALA A 58 -0.75 5.08 -11.26
C ALA A 58 -0.50 3.72 -10.59
N GLU A 59 -0.12 2.70 -11.34
CA GLU A 59 0.22 1.36 -10.82
C GLU A 59 1.46 1.39 -9.92
N SER A 60 2.47 2.22 -10.22
CA SER A 60 3.64 2.37 -9.35
C SER A 60 3.29 3.14 -8.07
N ALA A 61 2.45 4.17 -8.16
CA ALA A 61 1.94 4.90 -7.00
C ALA A 61 1.11 4.03 -6.07
N ALA A 62 0.22 3.19 -6.61
CA ALA A 62 -0.60 2.27 -5.85
C ALA A 62 0.25 1.24 -5.08
N ARG A 63 1.22 0.60 -5.76
CA ARG A 63 2.14 -0.37 -5.12
C ARG A 63 2.94 0.25 -3.99
N ARG A 64 3.44 1.48 -4.17
CA ARG A 64 4.17 2.19 -3.12
C ARG A 64 3.29 2.51 -1.91
N ALA A 65 2.07 2.99 -2.15
CA ALA A 65 1.12 3.28 -1.09
C ALA A 65 0.76 2.00 -0.30
N GLU A 66 0.56 0.88 -1.00
CA GLU A 66 0.31 -0.43 -0.38
C GLU A 66 1.52 -0.89 0.45
N GLY A 67 2.73 -0.75 -0.08
CA GLY A 67 3.97 -1.07 0.64
C GLY A 67 4.15 -0.23 1.91
N LEU A 68 3.91 1.09 1.83
CA LEU A 68 3.94 1.99 2.99
C LEU A 68 2.91 1.59 4.05
N ALA A 69 1.69 1.27 3.63
CA ALA A 69 0.63 0.83 4.55
C ALA A 69 1.02 -0.47 5.26
N ALA A 70 1.50 -1.48 4.51
CA ALA A 70 1.91 -2.76 5.07
C ALA A 70 3.03 -2.62 6.12
N VAL A 71 4.08 -1.82 5.81
CA VAL A 71 5.19 -1.58 6.75
C VAL A 71 4.71 -0.82 7.98
N THR A 72 3.86 0.19 7.82
CA THR A 72 3.32 0.99 8.93
C THR A 72 2.51 0.13 9.89
N GLU A 73 1.62 -0.72 9.37
CA GLU A 73 0.83 -1.65 10.17
C GLU A 73 1.71 -2.65 10.93
N LEU A 74 2.74 -3.20 10.28
CA LEU A 74 3.66 -4.12 10.94
C LEU A 74 4.45 -3.45 12.06
N VAL A 75 5.06 -2.29 11.80
CA VAL A 75 5.86 -1.57 12.79
C VAL A 75 5.00 -1.13 13.99
N THR A 76 3.76 -0.72 13.73
CA THR A 76 2.79 -0.37 14.79
C THR A 76 2.47 -1.59 15.66
N ALA A 77 2.07 -2.70 15.05
CA ALA A 77 1.76 -3.93 15.79
C ALA A 77 2.95 -4.45 16.62
N LEU A 78 4.17 -4.36 16.08
CA LEU A 78 5.40 -4.72 16.80
C LEU A 78 5.71 -3.77 17.95
N ALA A 79 5.51 -2.46 17.77
CA ALA A 79 5.72 -1.47 18.83
C ALA A 79 4.73 -1.67 19.99
N ASP A 80 3.46 -1.95 19.68
CA ASP A 80 2.42 -2.24 20.66
C ASP A 80 2.72 -3.53 21.42
N HIS A 81 3.10 -4.59 20.70
CA HIS A 81 3.47 -5.86 21.33
C HIS A 81 4.71 -5.71 22.22
N ARG A 82 5.74 -4.99 21.77
CA ARG A 82 6.94 -4.68 22.56
C ARG A 82 6.58 -3.92 23.85
N ARG A 83 5.69 -2.93 23.77
CA ARG A 83 5.23 -2.17 24.95
C ARG A 83 4.48 -3.07 25.93
N ALA A 84 3.54 -3.89 25.45
CA ALA A 84 2.80 -4.82 26.30
C ALA A 84 3.74 -5.83 26.97
N MET A 85 4.74 -6.33 26.23
CA MET A 85 5.76 -7.24 26.76
C MET A 85 6.64 -6.60 27.83
N TRP A 86 7.05 -5.34 27.65
CA TRP A 86 7.78 -4.60 28.67
C TRP A 86 7.01 -4.53 30.00
N VAL A 87 5.76 -4.04 29.95
CA VAL A 87 4.92 -3.89 31.15
C VAL A 87 4.70 -5.24 31.84
N ARG A 88 4.43 -6.28 31.05
CA ARG A 88 4.23 -7.65 31.55
C ARG A 88 5.47 -8.18 32.29
N GLU A 89 6.64 -8.04 31.69
CA GLU A 89 7.88 -8.58 32.26
C GLU A 89 8.40 -7.74 33.43
N ASP A 90 8.19 -6.42 33.40
CA ASP A 90 8.47 -5.54 34.54
C ASP A 90 7.65 -5.90 35.78
N LEU A 91 6.33 -6.10 35.64
CA LEU A 91 5.48 -6.59 36.73
C LEU A 91 5.93 -7.96 37.24
N ARG A 92 6.25 -8.88 36.33
CA ARG A 92 6.77 -10.21 36.69
C ARG A 92 8.06 -10.12 37.49
N LEU A 93 8.98 -9.22 37.11
CA LEU A 93 10.25 -9.04 37.81
C LEU A 93 10.09 -8.35 39.17
N ARG A 94 9.08 -7.49 39.33
CA ARG A 94 8.69 -6.91 40.61
C ARG A 94 7.93 -7.87 41.52
N GLY A 95 7.48 -9.03 41.00
CA GLY A 95 6.70 -10.01 41.74
C GLY A 95 5.24 -9.59 41.94
N GLU A 96 4.75 -8.67 41.12
CA GLU A 96 3.37 -8.16 41.16
C GLU A 96 2.44 -9.04 40.30
N ASP A 97 1.13 -8.87 40.47
CA ASP A 97 0.15 -9.54 39.61
C ASP A 97 0.24 -9.00 38.17
N TRP A 98 0.29 -9.92 37.21
CA TRP A 98 0.43 -9.65 35.78
C TRP A 98 -0.62 -10.39 34.95
N THR A 99 -1.70 -10.88 35.58
CA THR A 99 -2.77 -11.64 34.90
C THR A 99 -3.50 -10.83 33.83
N GLU A 100 -3.87 -9.58 34.13
CA GLU A 100 -4.52 -8.68 33.16
C GLU A 100 -3.58 -8.33 32.00
N VAL A 101 -2.35 -7.91 32.32
CA VAL A 101 -1.33 -7.57 31.31
C VAL A 101 -0.91 -8.78 30.48
N ARG A 102 -1.07 -10.00 31.00
CA ARG A 102 -0.93 -11.23 30.20
C ARG A 102 -1.94 -11.28 29.06
N ALA A 103 -3.21 -10.96 29.32
CA ALA A 103 -4.24 -10.94 28.29
C ALA A 103 -3.91 -9.89 27.21
N ASP A 104 -3.49 -8.70 27.63
CA ASP A 104 -3.07 -7.62 26.70
C ASP A 104 -1.87 -8.02 25.84
N SER A 105 -0.86 -8.66 26.44
CA SER A 105 0.29 -9.19 25.70
C SER A 105 -0.11 -10.27 24.68
N HIS A 106 -1.20 -10.99 24.94
CA HIS A 106 -1.74 -12.01 24.04
C HIS A 106 -2.57 -11.41 22.91
N ALA A 107 -3.36 -10.36 23.21
CA ALA A 107 -4.10 -9.60 22.23
C ALA A 107 -3.15 -8.94 21.21
N THR A 108 -2.12 -8.24 21.70
CA THR A 108 -1.10 -7.64 20.83
C THR A 108 -0.32 -8.67 20.03
N TRP A 109 -0.01 -9.84 20.61
CA TRP A 109 0.62 -10.95 19.88
C TRP A 109 -0.23 -11.42 18.71
N SER A 110 -1.54 -11.57 18.91
CA SER A 110 -2.47 -12.04 17.87
C SER A 110 -2.62 -11.04 16.71
N ALA A 111 -2.28 -9.78 16.92
CA ALA A 111 -2.33 -8.72 15.90
C ALA A 111 -1.12 -8.72 14.95
N VAL A 112 0.01 -9.32 15.31
CA VAL A 112 1.26 -9.28 14.52
C VAL A 112 1.26 -10.17 13.26
N PRO A 113 0.70 -11.40 13.25
CA PRO A 113 0.83 -12.30 12.10
C PRO A 113 0.25 -11.76 10.78
N ALA A 114 -0.88 -11.04 10.84
CA ALA A 114 -1.53 -10.49 9.65
C ALA A 114 -0.66 -9.45 8.92
N PRO A 115 -0.16 -8.38 9.56
CA PRO A 115 0.72 -7.41 8.89
C PRO A 115 2.08 -8.03 8.50
N LEU A 116 2.59 -9.00 9.26
CA LEU A 116 3.82 -9.72 8.89
C LEU A 116 3.66 -10.51 7.58
N LEU A 117 2.52 -11.19 7.41
CA LEU A 117 2.17 -11.86 6.17
C LEU A 117 1.99 -10.84 5.04
N TRP A 118 1.30 -9.72 5.30
CA TRP A 118 1.07 -8.69 4.29
C TRP A 118 2.38 -8.12 3.73
N VAL A 119 3.34 -7.75 4.61
CA VAL A 119 4.68 -7.31 4.19
C VAL A 119 5.39 -8.40 3.38
N SER A 120 5.29 -9.67 3.80
CA SER A 120 5.94 -10.77 3.09
C SER A 120 5.39 -11.00 1.67
N LEU A 121 4.12 -10.65 1.44
CA LEU A 121 3.45 -10.78 0.14
C LEU A 121 3.70 -9.57 -0.77
N VAL A 122 3.60 -8.35 -0.23
CA VAL A 122 3.72 -7.11 -1.03
C VAL A 122 5.18 -6.69 -1.20
N LEU A 123 6.02 -6.92 -0.19
CA LEU A 123 7.44 -6.53 -0.17
C LEU A 123 8.33 -7.74 0.20
N PRO A 124 8.43 -8.78 -0.65
CA PRO A 124 9.15 -10.01 -0.32
C PRO A 124 10.62 -9.81 0.09
N PHE A 125 11.27 -8.75 -0.42
CA PHE A 125 12.64 -8.40 -0.05
C PHE A 125 12.78 -7.96 1.42
N LEU A 126 11.70 -7.50 2.07
CA LEU A 126 11.64 -7.18 3.49
C LEU A 126 11.31 -8.40 4.38
N ALA A 127 11.01 -9.56 3.82
CA ALA A 127 10.59 -10.72 4.61
C ALA A 127 11.61 -11.09 5.69
N HIS A 128 12.91 -11.08 5.37
CA HIS A 128 13.95 -11.40 6.35
C HIS A 128 14.09 -10.32 7.44
N PRO A 129 14.28 -9.02 7.11
CA PRO A 129 14.23 -7.94 8.11
C PRO A 129 12.98 -7.96 9.00
N ALA A 130 11.81 -8.22 8.42
CA ALA A 130 10.54 -8.30 9.13
C ALA A 130 10.50 -9.47 10.13
N GLN A 131 11.03 -10.63 9.74
CA GLN A 131 11.15 -11.78 10.65
C GLN A 131 12.19 -11.54 11.76
N ASP A 132 13.28 -10.84 11.46
CA ASP A 132 14.31 -10.52 12.45
C ASP A 132 13.79 -9.60 13.55
N VAL A 133 13.05 -8.54 13.20
CA VAL A 133 12.41 -7.69 14.21
C VAL A 133 11.34 -8.44 14.98
N ASN A 134 10.52 -9.27 14.31
CA ASN A 134 9.51 -10.09 14.97
C ASN A 134 10.15 -10.97 16.05
N ARG A 135 11.24 -11.68 15.73
CA ARG A 135 12.00 -12.47 16.71
C ARG A 135 12.58 -11.61 17.83
N ALA A 136 13.13 -10.44 17.52
CA ALA A 136 13.71 -9.54 18.52
C ALA A 136 12.68 -9.05 19.54
N VAL A 137 11.44 -8.80 19.12
CA VAL A 137 10.33 -8.41 20.01
C VAL A 137 9.94 -9.53 21.00
N TYR A 138 10.24 -10.80 20.72
CA TYR A 138 10.09 -11.88 21.70
C TYR A 138 11.24 -12.00 22.71
N GLY A 139 12.39 -11.37 22.44
CA GLY A 139 13.57 -11.41 23.33
C GLY A 139 13.29 -11.06 24.80
N PRO A 140 12.45 -10.04 25.11
CA PRO A 140 12.03 -9.75 26.49
C PRO A 140 11.42 -10.93 27.26
N ARG A 141 10.71 -11.84 26.59
CA ARG A 141 10.14 -13.05 27.23
C ARG A 141 11.23 -14.02 27.69
N GLU A 142 12.37 -14.01 27.00
CA GLU A 142 13.51 -14.88 27.29
C GLU A 142 14.46 -14.24 28.31
N ALA A 143 14.31 -12.93 28.57
CA ALA A 143 15.08 -12.15 29.54
C ALA A 143 14.71 -12.51 31.00
N ARG A 144 15.08 -13.71 31.43
CA ARG A 144 14.83 -14.22 32.78
C ARG A 144 15.73 -13.59 33.86
N ALA A 145 16.78 -12.88 33.45
CA ALA A 145 17.91 -12.48 34.31
C ALA A 145 17.82 -11.04 34.86
N GLY A 146 16.60 -10.52 35.07
CA GLY A 146 16.38 -9.23 35.74
C GLY A 146 16.26 -8.01 34.80
N HIS A 147 16.04 -6.84 35.39
CA HIS A 147 15.67 -5.61 34.67
C HIS A 147 16.72 -5.15 33.65
N GLY A 148 18.02 -5.37 33.90
CA GLY A 148 19.08 -5.02 32.94
C GLY A 148 18.96 -5.79 31.63
N VAL A 149 18.76 -7.11 31.70
CA VAL A 149 18.61 -7.96 30.51
C VAL A 149 17.30 -7.65 29.77
N LEU A 150 16.24 -7.27 30.51
CA LEU A 150 14.99 -6.80 29.92
C LEU A 150 15.20 -5.49 29.14
N ALA A 151 15.92 -4.51 29.70
CA ALA A 151 16.28 -3.25 29.04
C ALA A 151 17.10 -3.49 27.77
N GLU A 152 18.10 -4.37 27.81
CA GLU A 152 18.87 -4.71 26.61
C GLU A 152 18.04 -5.41 25.54
N ALA A 153 17.11 -6.29 25.93
CA ALA A 153 16.21 -6.95 24.99
C ALA A 153 15.25 -5.96 24.32
N GLN A 154 14.74 -5.00 25.10
CA GLN A 154 13.92 -3.90 24.60
C GLN A 154 14.68 -3.05 23.58
N GLU A 155 15.91 -2.68 23.90
CA GLU A 155 16.77 -1.88 23.03
C GLU A 155 17.10 -2.62 21.73
N ARG A 156 17.43 -3.92 21.80
CA ARG A 156 17.61 -4.75 20.59
C ARG A 156 16.36 -4.77 19.71
N ALA A 157 15.17 -4.85 20.30
CA ALA A 157 13.92 -4.84 19.54
C ALA A 157 13.66 -3.48 18.85
N ILE A 158 14.02 -2.37 19.51
CA ILE A 158 13.96 -1.02 18.91
C ILE A 158 14.91 -0.94 17.71
N GLN A 159 16.18 -1.30 17.89
CA GLN A 159 17.18 -1.24 16.82
C GLN A 159 16.80 -2.08 15.60
N ARG A 160 16.22 -3.27 15.80
CA ARG A 160 15.76 -4.10 14.67
C ARG A 160 14.55 -3.51 13.95
N ALA A 161 13.67 -2.80 14.67
CA ALA A 161 12.57 -2.07 14.05
C ALA A 161 13.09 -0.90 13.21
N ASP A 162 14.07 -0.16 13.72
CA ASP A 162 14.70 0.95 12.99
C ASP A 162 15.37 0.48 11.69
N VAL A 163 16.11 -0.63 11.76
CA VAL A 163 16.70 -1.27 10.56
C VAL A 163 15.63 -1.66 9.54
N LEU A 164 14.49 -2.22 9.98
CA LEU A 164 13.39 -2.53 9.06
C LEU A 164 12.85 -1.26 8.37
N VAL A 165 12.64 -0.19 9.13
CA VAL A 165 12.14 1.10 8.60
C VAL A 165 13.15 1.72 7.63
N GLU A 166 14.44 1.66 7.93
CA GLU A 166 15.50 2.17 7.06
C GLU A 166 15.55 1.41 5.73
N VAL A 167 15.54 0.07 5.77
CA VAL A 167 15.55 -0.77 4.56
C VAL A 167 14.28 -0.55 3.74
N ALA A 168 13.12 -0.43 4.39
CA ALA A 168 11.85 -0.14 3.71
C ALA A 168 11.88 1.24 3.03
N GLY A 169 12.36 2.27 3.73
CA GLY A 169 12.49 3.63 3.20
C GLY A 169 13.41 3.68 1.97
N ALA A 170 14.57 3.02 2.05
CA ALA A 170 15.52 2.95 0.94
C ALA A 170 14.92 2.26 -0.29
N ALA A 171 14.19 1.17 -0.10
CA ALA A 171 13.57 0.44 -1.21
C ALA A 171 12.44 1.22 -1.89
N LEU A 172 11.57 1.87 -1.10
CA LEU A 172 10.45 2.66 -1.62
C LEU A 172 10.89 3.95 -2.30
N ASP A 173 12.04 4.52 -1.93
CA ASP A 173 12.66 5.66 -2.62
C ASP A 173 13.42 5.24 -3.89
N ALA A 174 14.05 4.06 -3.91
CA ALA A 174 14.68 3.54 -5.11
C ALA A 174 13.66 3.37 -6.26
N GLU A 175 12.43 2.94 -5.95
CA GLU A 175 11.32 2.87 -6.92
C GLU A 175 10.92 4.23 -7.51
N ARG A 176 11.23 5.35 -6.83
CA ARG A 176 10.99 6.71 -7.35
C ARG A 176 12.05 7.11 -8.37
N THR A 177 13.28 6.62 -8.20
CA THR A 177 14.45 7.09 -8.97
C THR A 177 14.66 6.30 -10.27
N CYS A 178 14.07 5.10 -10.38
CA CYS A 178 14.12 4.26 -11.59
C CYS A 178 12.99 4.53 -12.61
N LEU A 179 12.10 5.49 -12.35
CA LEU A 179 11.05 5.95 -13.27
C LEU A 179 11.48 7.24 -13.98
#